data_AF-A0A9N8ZL62-F1
#
_entry.id   AF-A0A9N8ZL62-F1
#
_cell.length_a   1.000
_cell.length_b   1.000
_cell.length_c   1.000
_cell.angle_alpha   90.00
_cell.angle_beta   90.00
_cell.angle_gamma   90.00
#
_symmetry.space_group_name_H-M   'P 1'
#
loop_
_entity.id
_entity.type
_entity.pdbx_description
1 polymer ?
#
loop_
_entity_poly.entity_id
_entity_poly.type
_entity_poly.pdbx_seq_one_letter_code
_entity_poly.pdbx_strand_id
1 'polypeptide(L)'
;MTKAAETATFLGIIGTVYLLFLFQILPSSEKIRIDILPVLPWWALVSFGAYSLGNIGYHVYRFKDCEDAYHELMAQINEAKKSLATQGISVD
;
A
#
# COMPACT_ATOMS: atom_id res chain seq x y z
N MET A 1 -3.80 -13.81 13.61
CA MET A 1 -3.66 -12.35 13.85
C MET A 1 -3.96 -11.63 12.54
N THR A 2 -4.74 -10.56 12.56
CA THR A 2 -5.03 -9.80 11.33
C THR A 2 -3.76 -9.09 10.86
N LYS A 3 -3.57 -8.95 9.55
CA LYS A 3 -2.39 -8.25 8.99
C LYS A 3 -2.27 -6.82 9.51
N ALA A 4 -3.39 -6.15 9.72
CA ALA A 4 -3.45 -4.84 10.35
C ALA A 4 -2.90 -4.83 11.79
N ALA A 5 -3.24 -5.83 12.61
CA ALA A 5 -2.74 -5.94 13.97
C ALA A 5 -1.22 -6.19 13.99
N GLU A 6 -0.72 -7.03 13.08
CA GLU A 6 0.72 -7.29 12.92
C GLU A 6 1.49 -5.99 12.59
N THR A 7 1.01 -5.20 11.61
CA THR A 7 1.62 -3.91 11.27
C THR A 7 1.54 -2.90 12.42
N ALA A 8 0.41 -2.84 13.13
CA ALA A 8 0.25 -1.95 14.28
C ALA A 8 1.21 -2.31 15.43
N THR A 9 1.38 -3.59 15.72
CA THR A 9 2.34 -4.04 16.76
C THR A 9 3.79 -3.69 16.38
N PHE A 10 4.17 -3.89 15.12
CA PHE A 10 5.51 -3.53 14.64
C PHE A 10 5.79 -2.03 14.74
N LEU A 11 4.84 -1.18 14.31
CA LEU A 11 4.94 0.27 14.47
C LEU A 11 5.00 0.69 15.95
N GLY A 12 4.21 0.03 16.80
CA GLY A 12 4.22 0.27 18.25
C GLY A 12 5.57 -0.07 18.89
N ILE A 13 6.23 -1.15 18.47
CA ILE A 13 7.57 -1.52 18.94
C ILE A 13 8.59 -0.45 18.52
N ILE A 14 8.56 -0.01 17.25
CA ILE A 14 9.46 1.05 16.75
C ILE A 14 9.25 2.35 17.52
N GLY A 15 7.99 2.75 17.74
CA GLY A 15 7.64 3.94 18.51
C GLY A 15 8.11 3.85 19.96
N THR A 16 7.97 2.67 20.58
CA THR A 16 8.46 2.41 21.95
C THR A 16 9.97 2.54 22.02
N VAL A 17 10.71 1.95 21.08
CA VAL A 17 12.18 2.08 20.99
C VAL A 17 12.58 3.55 20.82
N TYR A 18 11.89 4.31 19.97
CA TYR A 18 12.15 5.74 19.80
C TYR A 18 11.96 6.53 21.11
N LEU A 19 10.87 6.27 21.85
CA LEU A 19 10.63 6.90 23.15
C LEU A 19 11.70 6.54 24.18
N LEU A 20 12.18 5.30 24.21
CA LEU A 20 13.28 4.89 25.10
C LEU A 20 14.56 5.69 24.84
N PHE A 21 14.87 5.97 23.57
CA PHE A 21 15.98 6.84 23.21
C PHE A 21 15.73 8.32 23.57
N LEU A 22 14.48 8.78 23.44
CA LEU A 22 14.08 10.15 23.81
C LEU A 22 14.23 10.41 25.33
N PHE A 23 13.82 9.45 26.16
CA PHE A 23 13.88 9.53 27.62
C PHE A 23 15.25 9.19 28.23
N GLN A 24 16.29 9.00 27.39
CA GLN A 24 17.66 8.71 27.82
C GLN A 24 17.82 7.43 28.67
N ILE A 25 16.88 6.48 28.55
CA ILE A 25 16.94 5.21 29.29
C ILE A 25 18.07 4.32 28.74
N LEU A 26 18.42 4.49 27.46
CA LEU A 26 19.55 3.84 26.80
C LEU A 26 20.75 4.79 26.66
N PRO A 27 21.98 4.34 26.95
CA PRO A 27 23.17 5.15 26.74
C PRO A 27 23.42 5.35 25.23
N SER A 28 23.27 6.59 24.77
CA SER A 28 23.52 6.99 23.38
C SER A 28 24.56 8.10 23.30
N SER A 29 25.34 8.13 22.22
CA SER A 29 26.28 9.23 21.94
C SER A 29 25.56 10.58 21.85
N GLU A 30 26.14 11.62 22.43
CA GLU A 30 25.57 12.97 22.49
C GLU A 30 25.25 13.55 21.11
N LYS A 31 26.10 13.29 20.11
CA LYS A 31 25.90 13.74 18.73
C LYS A 31 24.61 13.18 18.12
N ILE A 32 24.34 11.89 18.31
CA ILE A 32 23.14 11.24 17.74
C ILE A 32 21.87 11.80 18.39
N ARG A 33 21.92 12.09 19.69
CA ARG A 33 20.77 12.61 20.44
C ARG A 33 20.38 14.01 19.98
N ILE A 34 21.35 14.89 19.80
CA ILE A 34 21.09 16.29 19.47
C ILE A 34 20.75 16.44 17.98
N ASP A 35 21.51 15.76 17.11
CA ASP A 35 21.44 16.05 15.67
C ASP A 35 20.50 15.11 14.90
N ILE A 36 20.31 13.86 15.36
CA ILE A 36 19.61 12.81 14.58
C ILE A 36 18.23 12.52 15.15
N LEU A 37 18.11 12.34 16.47
CA LEU A 37 16.86 11.99 17.14
C LEU A 37 15.66 12.92 16.83
N PRO A 38 15.81 14.26 16.80
CA PRO A 38 14.69 15.15 16.55
C PRO A 38 14.26 15.21 15.07
N VAL A 39 15.17 14.97 14.13
CA VAL A 39 14.89 15.03 12.67
C VAL A 39 14.42 13.69 12.11
N LEU A 40 14.66 12.58 12.80
CA LEU A 40 14.31 11.24 12.34
C LEU A 40 12.81 11.05 12.05
N PRO A 41 11.86 11.54 12.89
CA PRO A 41 10.43 11.46 12.57
C PRO A 41 10.06 12.24 11.31
N TRP A 42 10.71 13.37 11.07
CA TRP A 42 10.44 14.19 9.90
C TRP A 42 10.94 13.54 8.62
N TRP A 43 12.14 12.96 8.65
CA TRP A 43 12.66 12.15 7.56
C TRP A 43 11.77 10.94 7.27
N ALA A 44 11.30 10.25 8.29
CA ALA A 44 10.37 9.12 8.11
C ALA A 44 9.08 9.55 7.41
N LEU A 45 8.51 10.71 7.79
CA LEU A 45 7.32 11.25 7.15
C LEU A 45 7.57 11.62 5.68
N VAL A 46 8.67 12.32 5.39
CA VAL A 46 9.02 12.75 4.02
C VAL A 46 9.27 11.53 3.13
N SER A 47 10.02 10.53 3.61
CA SER A 47 10.26 9.28 2.87
C SER A 47 8.97 8.50 2.63
N PHE A 48 8.09 8.42 3.63
CA PHE A 48 6.78 7.78 3.48
C PHE A 48 5.91 8.50 2.44
N GLY A 49 5.87 9.84 2.49
CA GLY A 49 5.14 10.65 1.51
C GLY A 49 5.67 10.47 0.08
N ALA A 50 7.00 10.51 -0.10
CA ALA A 50 7.64 10.28 -1.39
C ALA A 50 7.38 8.87 -1.92
N TYR A 51 7.46 7.85 -1.05
CA TYR A 51 7.14 6.47 -1.41
C TYR A 51 5.67 6.30 -1.81
N SER A 52 4.74 6.86 -1.04
CA SER A 52 3.30 6.81 -1.34
C SER A 52 2.99 7.46 -2.69
N LEU A 53 3.52 8.66 -2.93
CA LEU A 53 3.32 9.37 -4.19
C LEU A 53 3.96 8.63 -5.37
N GLY A 54 5.17 8.09 -5.18
CA GLY A 54 5.86 7.28 -6.19
C GLY A 54 5.09 6.01 -6.53
N ASN A 55 4.53 5.32 -5.54
CA ASN A 55 3.74 4.11 -5.76
C ASN A 55 2.45 4.44 -6.54
N ILE A 56 1.71 5.48 -6.12
CA ILE A 56 0.51 5.92 -6.84
C ILE A 56 0.87 6.33 -8.27
N GLY A 57 1.92 7.15 -8.45
CA GLY A 57 2.38 7.57 -9.77
C GLY A 57 2.80 6.40 -10.66
N TYR A 58 3.49 5.40 -10.09
CA TYR A 58 3.86 4.17 -10.80
C TYR A 58 2.63 3.36 -11.22
N HIS A 59 1.64 3.22 -10.34
CA HIS A 59 0.39 2.52 -10.67
C HIS A 59 -0.40 3.25 -11.75
N VAL A 60 -0.51 4.59 -11.68
CA VAL A 60 -1.16 5.41 -12.71
C VAL A 60 -0.41 5.32 -14.03
N TYR A 61 0.92 5.30 -14.01
CA TYR A 61 1.74 5.10 -15.21
C TYR A 61 1.58 3.69 -15.80
N ARG A 62 1.45 2.67 -14.95
CA ARG A 62 1.29 1.25 -15.33
C ARG A 62 -0.16 0.86 -15.61
N PHE A 63 -1.12 1.76 -15.46
CA PHE A 63 -2.55 1.62 -15.81
C PHE A 63 -2.78 1.49 -17.34
N LYS A 64 -1.81 0.94 -18.05
CA LYS A 64 -1.82 0.74 -19.49
C LYS A 64 -2.76 -0.44 -19.78
N ASP A 65 -3.95 -0.04 -20.19
CA ASP A 65 -5.00 -0.74 -20.92
C ASP A 65 -5.54 -2.02 -20.27
N CYS A 66 -6.76 -1.88 -19.72
CA CYS A 66 -7.67 -2.98 -19.43
C CYS A 66 -8.18 -3.65 -20.74
N GLU A 67 -7.33 -3.78 -21.76
CA GLU A 67 -7.68 -4.39 -23.04
C GLU A 67 -7.91 -5.89 -22.86
N ASP A 68 -7.05 -6.57 -22.10
CA ASP A 68 -7.22 -7.98 -21.72
C ASP A 68 -8.54 -8.21 -20.96
N ALA A 69 -8.81 -7.38 -19.93
CA ALA A 69 -10.04 -7.48 -19.14
C ALA A 69 -11.29 -7.14 -19.97
N TYR A 70 -11.19 -6.22 -20.93
CA TYR A 70 -12.26 -5.89 -21.87
C TYR A 70 -12.55 -7.07 -22.81
N HIS A 71 -11.52 -7.68 -23.39
CA HIS A 71 -11.67 -8.84 -24.26
C HIS A 71 -12.22 -10.06 -23.51
N GLU A 72 -11.75 -10.31 -22.29
CA GLU A 72 -12.26 -11.37 -21.43
C GLU A 72 -13.75 -11.15 -21.11
N LEU A 73 -14.14 -9.93 -20.73
CA LEU A 73 -15.52 -9.58 -20.44
C LEU A 73 -16.41 -9.73 -21.69
N MET A 74 -15.97 -9.27 -22.86
CA MET A 74 -16.71 -9.42 -24.11
C MET A 74 -16.86 -10.90 -24.52
N ALA A 75 -15.85 -11.74 -24.25
CA ALA A 75 -15.95 -13.18 -24.48
C ALA A 75 -17.03 -13.81 -23.58
N GLN A 76 -17.03 -13.47 -22.28
CA GLN A 76 -18.05 -13.95 -21.33
C GLN A 76 -19.47 -13.49 -21.71
N ILE A 77 -19.64 -12.26 -22.20
CA ILE A 77 -20.93 -11.75 -22.69
C ILE A 77 -21.42 -12.59 -23.88
N ASN A 78 -20.55 -12.90 -24.84
CA ASN A 78 -20.92 -13.69 -26.01
C ASN A 78 -21.30 -15.13 -25.64
N GLU A 79 -20.60 -15.74 -24.67
CA GLU A 79 -20.94 -17.06 -24.14
C GLU A 79 -22.30 -17.05 -23.42
N ALA A 80 -22.54 -16.05 -22.57
CA ALA A 80 -23.82 -15.89 -21.89
C ALA A 80 -24.97 -15.68 -22.89
N LYS A 81 -24.78 -14.85 -23.92
CA LYS A 81 -25.77 -14.67 -25.01
C LYS A 81 -26.10 -15.99 -25.71
N LYS A 82 -25.09 -16.81 -26.01
CA LYS A 82 -25.31 -18.15 -26.60
C LYS A 82 -26.07 -19.09 -25.67
N SER A 83 -25.76 -19.10 -24.39
CA SER A 83 -26.44 -19.92 -23.37
C SER A 83 -27.91 -19.49 -23.16
N LEU A 84 -28.21 -18.20 -23.29
CA LEU A 84 -29.59 -17.69 -23.24
C LEU A 84 -30.36 -18.03 -24.53
N ALA A 85 -29.70 -17.97 -25.69
CA ALA A 85 -30.28 -18.36 -26.96
C ALA A 85 -30.64 -19.86 -27.00
N THR A 86 -29.82 -20.75 -26.43
CA THR A 86 -30.16 -22.18 -26.29
C THR A 86 -31.33 -22.43 -25.35
N GLN A 87 -31.58 -21.52 -24.39
CA GLN A 87 -32.75 -21.54 -23.52
C GLN A 87 -33.99 -20.89 -24.15
N GLY A 88 -33.91 -20.46 -25.41
CA GLY A 88 -35.03 -19.84 -26.15
C GLY A 88 -35.28 -18.38 -25.79
N ILE A 89 -34.35 -17.72 -25.09
CA ILE A 89 -34.44 -16.32 -24.69
C ILE A 89 -33.61 -15.50 -25.69
N SER A 90 -34.26 -14.67 -26.51
CA SER A 90 -33.57 -13.77 -27.44
C SER A 90 -33.00 -12.56 -26.69
N VAL A 91 -31.69 -12.33 -26.82
CA VAL A 91 -30.98 -11.20 -26.21
C VAL A 91 -30.26 -10.43 -27.32
N ASP A 92 -30.81 -9.29 -27.74
CA ASP A 92 -30.13 -8.31 -28.61
C ASP A 92 -29.02 -7.57 -27.84
#